data_AF-A0A943UZB4-F1
#
_entry.id   AF-A0A943UZB4-F1
#
_cell.length_a   1.000
_cell.length_b   1.000
_cell.length_c   1.000
_cell.angle_alpha   90.00
_cell.angle_beta   90.00
_cell.angle_gamma   90.00
#
_symmetry.space_group_name_H-M   'P 1'
#
loop_
_entity.id
_entity.type
_entity.pdbx_description
1 polymer ?
#
loop_
_entity_poly.entity_id
_entity_poly.type
_entity_poly.pdbx_seq_one_letter_code
_entity_poly.pdbx_strand_id
1 'polypeptide(L)' 'MGIEKKAFLVCDRCGGRIEVDEGSVMFDVADKHPGWTRVRDRALCPECSPQYEVMVARHKVEIDDYLNGR' A
#
# COMPACT_ATOMS: atom_id res chain seq x y z
N MET A 1 2.51 16.07 -30.44
CA MET A 1 2.27 14.70 -29.96
C MET A 1 2.62 14.68 -28.49
N GLY A 2 1.63 14.61 -27.60
CA GLY A 2 1.85 14.61 -26.15
C GLY A 2 2.29 13.22 -25.69
N ILE A 3 3.24 13.16 -24.77
CA ILE A 3 3.65 11.91 -24.13
C ILE A 3 2.52 11.53 -23.16
N GLU A 4 1.74 10.51 -23.48
CA GLU A 4 0.76 9.93 -22.55
C GLU A 4 1.54 9.23 -21.43
N LYS A 5 1.58 9.88 -20.26
CA LYS A 5 2.21 9.33 -19.08
C LYS A 5 1.23 8.40 -18.39
N LYS A 6 1.59 7.12 -18.32
CA LYS A 6 0.86 6.10 -17.58
C LYS A 6 1.41 6.03 -16.16
N ALA A 7 0.55 6.15 -15.16
CA ALA A 7 0.93 5.92 -13.76
C ALA A 7 0.68 4.45 -13.41
N PHE A 8 1.49 3.92 -12.49
CA PHE A 8 1.34 2.55 -11.99
C PHE A 8 1.31 2.58 -10.47
N LEU A 9 0.32 1.91 -9.89
CA LEU A 9 0.32 1.60 -8.47
C LEU A 9 1.03 0.26 -8.29
N VAL A 10 2.03 0.22 -7.39
CA VAL A 10 2.88 -0.96 -7.18
C VAL A 10 2.78 -1.41 -5.73
N CYS A 11 2.57 -2.71 -5.53
CA CYS A 11 2.54 -3.33 -4.21
C CYS A 11 3.97 -3.44 -3.67
N ASP A 12 4.22 -2.88 -2.49
CA ASP A 12 5.53 -2.91 -1.83
C ASP A 12 6.00 -4.33 -1.46
N ARG A 13 5.08 -5.28 -1.32
CA ARG A 13 5.38 -6.64 -0.81
C ARG A 13 5.64 -7.66 -1.90
N CYS A 14 4.78 -7.72 -2.90
CA CYS A 14 4.87 -8.72 -3.97
C CYS A 14 5.32 -8.12 -5.31
N GLY A 15 5.42 -6.80 -5.44
CA GLY A 15 5.73 -6.12 -6.70
C GLY A 15 4.60 -6.15 -7.73
N GLY A 16 3.43 -6.69 -7.38
CA GLY A 16 2.24 -6.64 -8.24
C GLY A 16 1.89 -5.19 -8.57
N ARG A 17 1.47 -4.92 -9.80
CA ARG A 17 1.21 -3.54 -10.26
C ARG A 17 -0.07 -3.45 -11.09
N ILE A 18 -0.75 -2.33 -10.97
CA ILE A 18 -1.91 -1.98 -11.80
C ILE A 18 -1.69 -0.62 -12.46
N GLU A 19 -2.23 -0.45 -13.66
CA GLU A 19 -2.25 0.85 -14.33
C GLU A 19 -3.29 1.73 -13.64
N VAL A 20 -2.91 2.98 -13.35
CA VAL A 20 -3.78 3.97 -12.71
C VAL A 20 -3.69 5.29 -13.46
N ASP A 21 -4.76 6.09 -13.39
CA ASP A 21 -4.74 7.43 -13.96
C ASP A 21 -3.67 8.30 -13.30
N GLU A 22 -3.05 9.20 -14.05
CA GLU A 22 -1.98 10.09 -13.58
C GLU A 22 -2.40 10.97 -12.38
N GLY A 23 -3.71 11.14 -12.15
CA GLY A 23 -4.28 11.85 -11.00
C GLY A 23 -4.64 10.97 -9.79
N SER A 24 -4.50 9.66 -9.88
CA SER A 24 -4.73 8.71 -8.78
C SER A 24 -3.46 8.59 -7.94
N VAL A 25 -3.05 9.71 -7.35
CA VAL A 25 -1.98 9.74 -6.35
C VAL A 25 -2.44 9.07 -5.06
N MET A 26 -1.46 8.61 -4.28
CA MET A 26 -1.52 7.72 -3.09
C MET A 26 -2.67 7.93 -2.09
N PHE A 27 -3.40 9.04 -2.12
CA PHE A 27 -4.48 9.34 -1.19
C PHE A 27 -5.80 8.63 -1.52
N ASP A 28 -6.10 8.40 -2.80
CA ASP A 28 -7.37 7.78 -3.24
C ASP A 28 -7.24 6.28 -3.55
N VAL A 29 -6.14 5.63 -3.16
CA VAL A 29 -5.87 4.23 -3.53
C VAL A 29 -6.98 3.30 -3.05
N ALA A 30 -7.49 3.48 -1.83
CA ALA A 30 -8.55 2.64 -1.29
C ALA A 30 -9.92 2.93 -1.93
N ASP A 31 -10.20 4.20 -2.24
CA ASP A 31 -11.48 4.64 -2.85
C ASP A 31 -11.58 4.26 -4.33
N LYS A 32 -10.49 4.44 -5.09
CA LYS A 32 -10.47 4.18 -6.55
C LYS A 32 -10.12 2.74 -6.90
N HIS A 33 -9.35 2.05 -6.05
CA HIS A 33 -8.90 0.68 -6.31
C HIS A 33 -9.30 -0.23 -5.14
N PRO A 34 -10.56 -0.75 -5.14
CA PRO A 34 -11.05 -1.57 -4.06
C PRO A 34 -10.16 -2.79 -3.83
N GLY A 35 -9.78 -3.00 -2.58
CA GLY A 35 -8.86 -4.06 -2.16
C GLY A 35 -7.40 -3.64 -2.08
N TRP A 36 -6.99 -2.50 -2.65
CA TRP A 36 -5.69 -1.93 -2.35
C TRP A 36 -5.75 -1.09 -1.09
N THR A 37 -4.77 -1.27 -0.22
CA THR A 37 -4.72 -0.59 1.07
C THR A 37 -3.44 0.22 1.16
N ARG A 38 -3.58 1.46 1.60
CA ARG A 38 -2.44 2.30 1.97
C ARG A 38 -2.07 2.02 3.42
N VAL A 39 -0.81 1.65 3.64
CA VAL A 39 -0.21 1.54 4.96
C VAL A 39 0.91 2.57 5.05
N ARG A 40 0.69 3.63 5.84
CA ARG A 40 1.59 4.79 5.94
C ARG A 40 1.87 5.37 4.53
N ASP A 41 3.06 5.15 3.98
CA ASP A 41 3.48 5.62 2.65
C ASP A 41 3.68 4.48 1.64
N ARG A 42 3.14 3.30 1.94
CA ARG A 42 3.25 2.11 1.10
C ARG A 42 1.87 1.67 0.62
N ALA A 43 1.80 1.17 -0.61
CA ALA A 43 0.60 0.54 -1.15
C ALA A 43 0.73 -0.99 -1.07
N LEU A 44 -0.33 -1.64 -0.61
CA LEU A 44 -0.44 -3.10 -0.55
C LEU A 44 -1.59 -3.56 -1.42
N CYS A 45 -1.36 -4.63 -2.19
CA CYS A 45 -2.41 -5.32 -2.93
C CYS A 45 -3.35 -6.08 -1.98
N PRO A 46 -4.56 -6.46 -2.43
CA PRO A 46 -5.55 -7.17 -1.61
C PRO A 46 -5.06 -8.51 -1.06
N GLU A 47 -4.05 -9.13 -1.66
CA GLU A 47 -3.47 -10.37 -1.17
C GLU A 47 -2.47 -10.13 -0.05
N CYS A 48 -1.69 -9.04 -0.14
CA CYS A 48 -0.65 -8.71 0.84
C CYS A 48 -1.17 -7.90 2.03
N SER A 49 -2.22 -7.10 1.85
CA SER A 49 -2.82 -6.31 2.93
C SER A 49 -3.23 -7.16 4.15
N PRO A 50 -4.06 -8.21 4.02
CA PRO A 50 -4.50 -9.00 5.18
C PRO A 50 -3.33 -9.72 5.85
N GLN A 51 -2.32 -10.15 5.09
CA GLN A 51 -1.12 -10.77 5.65
C GLN A 51 -0.29 -9.78 6.47
N TYR A 52 -0.19 -8.54 6.00
CA TYR A 52 0.48 -7.46 6.71
C TYR A 52 -0.26 -7.09 7.99
N GLU A 53 -1.59 -6.99 7.96
CA GLU A 53 -2.41 -6.74 9.15
C GLU A 53 -2.24 -7.84 10.20
N VAL A 54 -2.25 -9.11 9.79
CA VAL A 54 -2.01 -10.24 10.68
C VAL A 54 -0.59 -10.22 11.25
N MET A 55 0.42 -9.90 10.43
CA MET A 55 1.80 -9.75 10.89
C MET A 55 1.93 -8.65 11.94
N VAL A 56 1.36 -7.46 11.68
CA VAL A 56 1.36 -6.34 12.62
C VAL A 56 0.60 -6.70 13.90
N ALA A 57 -0.53 -7.39 13.80
CA ALA A 57 -1.31 -7.81 14.96
C ALA A 57 -0.54 -8.81 15.83
N ARG A 58 0.19 -9.77 15.22
CA ARG A 58 1.00 -10.76 15.94
C ARG A 58 2.19 -10.14 16.64
N HIS A 59 2.88 -9.23 15.97
CA HIS A 59 4.07 -8.55 16.51
C HIS A 59 3.73 -7.19 17.13
N LYS A 60 2.46 -6.95 17.48
CA LYS A 60 1.99 -5.63 17.93
C LYS A 60 2.80 -5.11 19.11
N VAL A 61 3.11 -5.99 20.08
CA VAL A 61 3.89 -5.61 21.28
C VAL A 61 5.31 -5.22 20.91
N GLU A 62 5.99 -6.01 20.08
CA GLU A 62 7.37 -5.74 19.65
C GLU A 62 7.47 -4.50 18.76
N ILE A 63 6.48 -4.30 17.89
CA ILE A 63 6.38 -3.11 17.03
C ILE A 63 6.09 -1.87 17.87
N ASP A 64 5.20 -1.96 18.86
CA ASP A 64 4.87 -0.84 19.74
C ASP A 64 6.07 -0.46 20.62
N ASP A 65 6.80 -1.44 21.16
CA ASP A 65 8.02 -1.22 21.93
C ASP A 65 9.13 -0.56 21.09
N TYR A 66 9.31 -1.02 19.84
CA TYR A 66 10.26 -0.42 18.89
C TYR A 66 9.85 1.00 18.46
N LEU A 67 8.56 1.27 18.28
CA LEU A 67 8.06 2.58 17.86
C LEU A 67 8.01 3.60 19.00
N ASN A 68 7.70 3.16 20.22
CA ASN A 68 7.56 4.01 21.40
C ASN A 68 8.85 4.11 22.23
N GLY A 69 9.93 3.44 21.81
CA GLY A 69 11.29 3.68 22.24
C GLY A 69 11.46 3.66 23.76
N ARG A 70 11.58 2.46 24.32
CA ARG A 70 12.05 2.29 25.70
C ARG A 70 13.55 2.04 25.76
#